data_AF-A0A8H7TRX8-F1
#
_entry.id   AF-A0A8H7TRX8-F1
#
_cell.length_a   1.000
_cell.length_b   1.000
_cell.length_c   1.000
_cell.angle_alpha   90.00
_cell.angle_beta   90.00
_cell.angle_gamma   90.00
#
_symmetry.space_group_name_H-M   'P 1'
#
loop_
_entity.id
_entity.type
_entity.pdbx_description
1 polymer ?
#
loop_
_entity_poly.entity_id
_entity_poly.type
_entity_poly.pdbx_seq_one_letter_code
_entity_poly.pdbx_strand_id
1 'polypeptide(L)'
;MGHHDGGAHKLRDLADIQDPQAHGPAERPPHLQLPRETQARRSLLRMRLRPLPPLAQAPPPPHPPQDVREPGPGRIIWSSSIEAHRDVFNPDDIQGLLREHPYESAKRLTDYISLSYNLPAVEDFKESFLSLDEDENPDEKIQPEMYLTHPGIVANDFFPVPWYLMWAYRLAIVVSRWLGSPWHTIDSYTGARSAAWLALQGQEELDDAEADRVKWGSASGGRLQALIKKTEVEGWGWTGRVEGPDADAAEEGIVGVLRRSVGRRRDAADPTAESLAEFEEVGADVWEQLEELREEWEEILEIS
;
A
#
# COMPACT_ATOMS: atom_id res chain seq x y z
N MET A 1 45.66 -36.24 38.79
CA MET A 1 45.41 -36.04 40.22
C MET A 1 44.24 -35.07 40.32
N GLY A 2 43.04 -35.57 40.69
CA GLY A 2 41.73 -34.85 40.82
C GLY A 2 41.10 -34.43 39.49
N HIS A 3 39.97 -34.92 38.95
CA HIS A 3 38.68 -35.51 39.39
C HIS A 3 37.60 -34.53 39.89
N HIS A 4 36.52 -34.43 39.08
CA HIS A 4 35.09 -34.10 39.32
C HIS A 4 34.53 -33.48 38.02
N ASP A 5 33.65 -34.03 37.18
CA ASP A 5 32.57 -35.05 37.19
C ASP A 5 31.17 -34.56 37.61
N GLY A 6 30.18 -34.92 36.78
CA GLY A 6 28.72 -34.77 36.97
C GLY A 6 28.06 -33.63 36.17
N GLY A 7 27.06 -33.82 35.33
CA GLY A 7 26.29 -35.01 34.95
C GLY A 7 25.14 -34.64 34.02
N ALA A 8 24.94 -35.43 32.98
CA ALA A 8 23.78 -35.40 32.09
C ALA A 8 22.62 -36.22 32.66
N HIS A 9 21.37 -35.89 32.29
CA HIS A 9 20.14 -36.73 32.21
C HIS A 9 18.89 -35.82 32.29
N LYS A 10 17.76 -36.03 31.61
CA LYS A 10 17.29 -37.00 30.59
C LYS A 10 15.92 -36.48 30.13
N LEU A 11 15.69 -36.39 28.82
CA LEU A 11 14.35 -36.39 28.22
C LEU A 11 13.77 -37.81 28.31
N ARG A 12 12.48 -37.95 28.69
CA ARG A 12 11.47 -38.79 28.00
C ARG A 12 10.15 -38.96 28.77
N ASP A 13 9.08 -38.84 27.98
CA ASP A 13 7.83 -39.61 27.95
C ASP A 13 6.83 -39.54 29.12
N LEU A 14 5.63 -38.99 28.86
CA LEU A 14 4.41 -39.77 28.55
C LEU A 14 3.16 -38.87 28.52
N ALA A 15 2.46 -38.93 27.39
CA ALA A 15 1.03 -38.65 27.29
C ALA A 15 0.22 -39.78 27.95
N ASP A 16 -0.87 -39.46 28.66
CA ASP A 16 -2.22 -39.97 28.38
C ASP A 16 -3.26 -39.54 29.43
N ILE A 17 -4.28 -38.82 28.94
CA ILE A 17 -5.74 -39.00 29.10
C ILE A 17 -6.29 -39.49 30.45
N GLN A 18 -7.07 -38.63 31.15
CA GLN A 18 -8.47 -38.88 31.56
C GLN A 18 -9.06 -37.71 32.39
N ASP A 19 -10.17 -37.16 31.93
CA ASP A 19 -11.21 -36.42 32.69
C ASP A 19 -12.34 -37.45 32.97
N PRO A 20 -13.18 -37.43 34.04
CA PRO A 20 -14.01 -36.27 34.41
C PRO A 20 -14.45 -36.11 35.90
N GLN A 21 -14.95 -34.90 36.21
CA GLN A 21 -16.01 -34.57 37.19
C GLN A 21 -15.80 -34.85 38.69
N ALA A 22 -15.64 -33.78 39.49
CA ALA A 22 -16.56 -33.38 40.56
C ALA A 22 -15.92 -32.30 41.45
N HIS A 23 -16.41 -31.05 41.40
CA HIS A 23 -16.59 -30.18 42.57
C HIS A 23 -17.45 -28.96 42.17
N GLY A 24 -18.43 -28.66 43.02
CA GLY A 24 -19.57 -27.76 42.75
C GLY A 24 -19.27 -26.26 42.68
N PRO A 25 -20.31 -25.43 42.48
CA PRO A 25 -20.16 -24.02 42.17
C PRO A 25 -19.70 -23.21 43.38
N ALA A 26 -18.58 -22.49 43.23
CA ALA A 26 -18.10 -21.52 44.19
C ALA A 26 -19.07 -20.32 44.27
N GLU A 27 -19.48 -19.99 45.49
CA GLU A 27 -20.37 -18.88 45.84
C GLU A 27 -19.76 -17.52 45.44
N ARG A 28 -20.58 -16.64 44.84
CA ARG A 28 -20.22 -15.25 44.53
C ARG A 28 -20.20 -14.40 45.81
N PRO A 29 -19.16 -13.58 46.05
CA PRO A 29 -19.17 -12.63 47.16
C PRO A 29 -20.12 -11.45 46.88
N PRO A 30 -20.74 -10.87 47.92
CA PRO A 30 -21.79 -9.85 47.77
C PRO A 30 -21.25 -8.50 47.31
N HIS A 31 -22.09 -7.81 46.55
CA HIS A 31 -21.88 -6.52 45.91
C HIS A 31 -21.36 -5.43 46.86
N LEU A 32 -20.18 -4.89 46.58
CA LEU A 32 -19.66 -3.68 47.19
C LEU A 32 -20.48 -2.48 46.67
N GLN A 33 -21.37 -1.94 47.49
CA GLN A 33 -22.12 -0.72 47.18
C GLN A 33 -21.15 0.49 47.20
N LEU A 34 -21.00 1.16 46.06
CA LEU A 34 -20.22 2.38 45.94
C LEU A 34 -20.87 3.56 46.72
N PRO A 35 -20.08 4.47 47.31
CA PRO A 35 -20.58 5.60 48.09
C PRO A 35 -21.49 6.55 47.29
N ARG A 36 -22.55 7.04 47.96
CA ARG A 36 -23.65 7.87 47.40
C ARG A 36 -23.24 9.21 46.78
N GLU A 37 -21.99 9.66 46.90
CA GLU A 37 -21.51 10.90 46.26
C GLU A 37 -21.15 10.73 44.78
N THR A 38 -20.94 9.49 44.30
CA THR A 38 -20.59 9.22 42.89
C THR A 38 -21.80 9.23 41.96
N GLN A 39 -23.02 9.14 42.51
CA GLN A 39 -24.27 9.11 41.73
C GLN A 39 -24.82 10.53 41.45
N ALA A 40 -24.50 11.50 42.31
CA ALA A 40 -24.91 12.91 42.16
C ALA A 40 -24.04 13.70 41.15
N ARG A 41 -22.79 13.27 40.88
CA ARG A 41 -21.97 13.87 39.80
C ARG A 41 -22.31 13.35 38.41
N ARG A 42 -23.00 12.20 38.30
CA ARG A 42 -23.53 11.68 37.03
C ARG A 42 -24.86 12.33 36.60
N SER A 43 -25.59 12.96 37.52
CA SER A 43 -26.85 13.66 37.18
C SER A 43 -26.66 15.10 36.70
N LEU A 44 -25.55 15.76 37.06
CA LEU A 44 -25.26 17.14 36.63
C LEU A 44 -24.50 17.24 35.28
N LEU A 45 -23.95 16.14 34.77
CA LEU A 45 -23.38 16.09 33.40
C LEU A 45 -24.41 15.66 32.34
N ARG A 46 -25.69 15.53 32.70
CA ARG A 46 -26.81 15.20 31.78
C ARG A 46 -27.73 16.38 31.46
N MET A 47 -27.37 17.60 31.86
CA MET A 47 -28.09 18.82 31.48
C MET A 47 -27.19 19.73 30.65
N ARG A 48 -27.06 19.39 29.36
CA ARG A 48 -26.94 20.28 28.18
C ARG A 48 -26.34 19.53 26.99
N LEU A 49 -27.04 18.50 26.51
CA LEU A 49 -26.98 18.08 25.12
C LEU A 49 -28.41 17.75 24.72
N ARG A 50 -29.06 18.68 24.00
CA ARG A 50 -30.24 18.30 23.22
C ARG A 50 -29.75 17.31 22.16
N PRO A 51 -30.34 16.12 22.02
CA PRO A 51 -30.08 15.30 20.85
C PRO A 51 -30.48 16.11 19.62
N LEU A 52 -29.56 16.25 18.67
CA LEU A 52 -29.90 16.71 17.32
C LEU A 52 -30.96 15.75 16.77
N PRO A 53 -32.01 16.25 16.08
CA PRO A 53 -32.90 15.36 15.37
C PRO A 53 -32.08 14.50 14.40
N PRO A 54 -32.43 13.22 14.19
CA PRO A 54 -31.77 12.43 13.16
C PRO A 54 -31.91 13.20 11.86
N LEU A 55 -30.78 13.52 11.21
CA LEU A 55 -30.80 13.92 9.82
C LEU A 55 -31.54 12.80 9.10
N ALA A 56 -32.71 13.11 8.55
CA ALA A 56 -33.42 12.20 7.68
C ALA A 56 -32.44 11.82 6.57
N GLN A 57 -31.89 10.61 6.65
CA GLN A 57 -31.14 10.06 5.54
C GLN A 57 -32.15 9.98 4.40
N ALA A 58 -31.91 10.76 3.35
CA ALA A 58 -32.60 10.54 2.09
C ALA A 58 -32.43 9.04 1.77
N PRO A 59 -33.50 8.35 1.31
CA PRO A 59 -33.36 6.97 0.87
C PRO A 59 -32.18 6.91 -0.10
N PRO A 60 -31.32 5.88 0.01
CA PRO A 60 -30.21 5.73 -0.93
C PRO A 60 -30.79 5.82 -2.35
N PRO A 61 -30.10 6.51 -3.28
CA PRO A 61 -30.52 6.52 -4.67
C PRO A 61 -30.76 5.07 -5.11
N PRO A 62 -31.84 4.78 -5.86
CA PRO A 62 -32.07 3.42 -6.34
C PRO A 62 -30.80 2.94 -7.01
N HIS A 63 -30.33 1.75 -6.60
CA HIS A 63 -29.20 1.11 -7.25
C HIS A 63 -29.47 1.15 -8.75
N PRO A 64 -28.52 1.66 -9.57
CA PRO A 64 -28.65 1.48 -11.00
C PRO A 64 -28.88 -0.02 -11.27
N PRO A 65 -29.68 -0.38 -12.29
CA PRO A 65 -29.89 -1.78 -12.63
C PRO A 65 -28.52 -2.46 -12.66
N GLN A 66 -28.40 -3.56 -11.92
CA GLN A 66 -27.23 -4.43 -11.96
C GLN A 66 -27.22 -5.06 -13.35
N ASP A 67 -26.75 -4.28 -14.32
CA ASP A 67 -26.14 -4.85 -15.50
C ASP A 67 -25.04 -5.74 -14.94
N VAL A 68 -25.14 -7.04 -15.18
CA VAL A 68 -24.11 -8.00 -14.83
C VAL A 68 -22.94 -7.65 -15.75
N ARG A 69 -22.15 -6.65 -15.34
CA ARG A 69 -20.86 -6.36 -15.93
C ARG A 69 -20.08 -7.65 -15.78
N GLU A 70 -19.63 -8.21 -16.91
CA GLU A 70 -18.66 -9.30 -16.85
C GLU A 70 -17.54 -8.86 -15.89
N PRO A 71 -17.19 -9.69 -14.90
CA PRO A 71 -16.16 -9.31 -13.96
C PRO A 71 -14.87 -9.07 -14.74
N GLY A 72 -14.35 -7.85 -14.68
CA GLY A 72 -13.05 -7.52 -15.24
C GLY A 72 -11.94 -8.33 -14.56
N PRO A 73 -10.69 -8.24 -15.06
CA PRO A 73 -9.56 -8.95 -14.49
C PRO A 73 -9.42 -8.69 -12.98
N GLY A 74 -8.87 -9.67 -12.26
CA GLY A 74 -8.36 -9.44 -10.92
C GLY A 74 -7.37 -8.28 -10.91
N ARG A 75 -7.24 -7.57 -9.78
CA ARG A 75 -6.38 -6.39 -9.69
C ARG A 75 -5.35 -6.55 -8.58
N ILE A 76 -4.08 -6.41 -8.93
CA ILE A 76 -2.97 -6.32 -8.00
C ILE A 76 -2.58 -4.86 -7.89
N ILE A 77 -2.78 -4.25 -6.72
CA ILE A 77 -2.48 -2.83 -6.49
C ILE A 77 -1.26 -2.72 -5.60
N TRP A 78 -0.12 -2.38 -6.22
CA TRP A 78 1.15 -2.18 -5.54
C TRP A 78 1.20 -0.81 -4.87
N SER A 79 1.71 -0.77 -3.64
CA SER A 79 1.86 0.46 -2.85
C SER A 79 3.33 0.84 -2.68
N SER A 80 3.77 1.76 -3.52
CA SER A 80 5.10 2.36 -3.54
C SER A 80 5.16 3.66 -2.70
N SER A 81 6.20 4.46 -2.89
CA SER A 81 6.48 5.72 -2.19
C SER A 81 6.88 6.82 -3.18
N ILE A 82 6.77 8.08 -2.75
CA ILE A 82 7.39 9.22 -3.46
C ILE A 82 8.93 9.20 -3.38
N GLU A 83 9.48 8.46 -2.40
CA GLU A 83 10.92 8.32 -2.16
C GLU A 83 11.55 7.16 -2.97
N ALA A 84 10.80 6.55 -3.90
CA ALA A 84 11.26 5.46 -4.75
C ALA A 84 12.13 5.98 -5.91
N HIS A 85 13.27 6.54 -5.55
CA HIS A 85 14.21 7.17 -6.49
C HIS A 85 15.05 6.14 -7.23
N ARG A 86 15.72 6.56 -8.31
CA ARG A 86 16.60 5.65 -9.07
C ARG A 86 17.85 5.25 -8.29
N ASP A 87 18.42 6.16 -7.52
CA ASP A 87 19.72 6.02 -6.83
C ASP A 87 19.69 5.16 -5.57
N VAL A 88 18.50 4.85 -5.06
CA VAL A 88 18.29 4.00 -3.87
C VAL A 88 18.24 2.51 -4.21
N PHE A 89 18.04 2.15 -5.48
CA PHE A 89 17.95 0.75 -5.92
C PHE A 89 19.27 0.25 -6.50
N ASN A 90 19.62 -0.98 -6.16
CA ASN A 90 20.78 -1.67 -6.69
C ASN A 90 20.32 -3.02 -7.26
N PRO A 91 20.44 -3.26 -8.57
CA PRO A 91 20.09 -4.54 -9.18
C PRO A 91 20.83 -5.73 -8.55
N ASP A 92 22.07 -5.53 -8.09
CA ASP A 92 22.87 -6.59 -7.45
C ASP A 92 22.47 -6.85 -5.96
N ASP A 93 21.51 -6.12 -5.41
CA ASP A 93 21.04 -6.23 -4.03
C ASP A 93 19.51 -6.07 -3.96
N ILE A 94 18.81 -6.89 -4.75
CA ILE A 94 17.34 -6.84 -4.86
C ILE A 94 16.64 -7.08 -3.50
N GLN A 95 17.27 -7.85 -2.61
CA GLN A 95 16.79 -8.09 -1.24
C GLN A 95 17.05 -6.93 -0.27
N GLY A 96 17.86 -5.93 -0.66
CA GLY A 96 18.15 -4.74 0.13
C GLY A 96 18.94 -5.01 1.41
N LEU A 97 19.88 -5.96 1.39
CA LEU A 97 20.63 -6.41 2.56
C LEU A 97 21.93 -5.63 2.78
N LEU A 98 22.46 -4.97 1.75
CA LEU A 98 23.82 -4.43 1.74
C LEU A 98 23.88 -2.90 1.88
N ARG A 99 22.77 -2.18 1.72
CA ARG A 99 22.73 -0.70 1.61
C ARG A 99 21.96 -0.01 2.74
N GLU A 100 22.19 1.30 2.88
CA GLU A 100 21.62 2.15 3.94
C GLU A 100 20.14 2.52 3.73
N HIS A 101 19.59 2.27 2.54
CA HIS A 101 18.22 2.67 2.14
C HIS A 101 17.34 1.48 1.72
N PRO A 102 17.18 0.43 2.56
CA PRO A 102 16.45 -0.78 2.19
C PRO A 102 14.96 -0.51 1.95
N TYR A 103 14.37 0.47 2.67
CA TYR A 103 12.97 0.86 2.47
C TYR A 103 12.77 1.49 1.09
N GLU A 104 13.57 2.48 0.75
CA GLU A 104 13.48 3.20 -0.51
C GLU A 104 13.82 2.29 -1.69
N SER A 105 14.83 1.41 -1.54
CA SER A 105 15.15 0.36 -2.51
C SER A 105 13.97 -0.57 -2.77
N ALA A 106 13.31 -1.09 -1.73
CA ALA A 106 12.14 -1.96 -1.89
C ALA A 106 10.96 -1.25 -2.57
N LYS A 107 10.79 0.06 -2.33
CA LYS A 107 9.77 0.87 -3.02
C LYS A 107 10.11 1.11 -4.48
N ARG A 108 11.39 1.25 -4.81
CA ARG A 108 11.84 1.33 -6.20
C ARG A 108 11.73 -0.01 -6.93
N LEU A 109 12.04 -1.13 -6.26
CA LEU A 109 11.77 -2.47 -6.76
C LEU A 109 10.27 -2.66 -7.10
N THR A 110 9.38 -2.17 -6.22
CA THR A 110 7.93 -2.18 -6.47
C THR A 110 7.55 -1.40 -7.73
N ASP A 111 8.23 -0.29 -8.01
CA ASP A 111 8.00 0.48 -9.25
C ASP A 111 8.41 -0.34 -10.48
N TYR A 112 9.56 -1.01 -10.45
CA TYR A 112 9.99 -1.88 -11.54
C TYR A 112 9.00 -3.01 -11.79
N ILE A 113 8.66 -3.80 -10.77
CA ILE A 113 7.72 -4.93 -10.89
C ILE A 113 6.40 -4.47 -11.54
N SER A 114 5.77 -3.44 -10.96
CA SER A 114 4.43 -3.03 -11.37
C SER A 114 4.38 -2.32 -12.72
N LEU A 115 5.44 -1.64 -13.16
CA LEU A 115 5.43 -0.91 -14.44
C LEU A 115 6.02 -1.72 -15.60
N SER A 116 6.79 -2.77 -15.30
CA SER A 116 7.42 -3.63 -16.30
C SER A 116 6.67 -4.92 -16.61
N TYR A 117 5.66 -5.32 -15.82
CA TYR A 117 5.00 -6.63 -15.96
C TYR A 117 4.36 -6.89 -17.34
N ASN A 118 3.98 -5.83 -18.07
CA ASN A 118 3.40 -5.89 -19.42
C ASN A 118 4.46 -5.75 -20.53
N LEU A 119 5.75 -5.70 -20.19
CA LEU A 119 6.83 -5.62 -21.18
C LEU A 119 7.12 -7.00 -21.78
N PRO A 120 7.39 -7.10 -23.09
CA PRO A 120 7.73 -8.37 -23.72
C PRO A 120 8.97 -9.08 -23.14
N ALA A 121 9.92 -8.31 -22.57
CA ALA A 121 11.15 -8.86 -21.99
C ALA A 121 10.92 -9.62 -20.67
N VAL A 122 9.73 -9.50 -20.07
CA VAL A 122 9.38 -10.07 -18.76
C VAL A 122 8.48 -11.30 -18.89
N GLU A 123 7.96 -11.59 -20.10
CA GLU A 123 6.93 -12.62 -20.32
C GLU A 123 7.33 -13.99 -19.77
N ASP A 124 8.56 -14.42 -20.03
CA ASP A 124 9.07 -15.73 -19.62
C ASP A 124 9.17 -15.87 -18.08
N PHE A 125 9.37 -14.76 -17.37
CA PHE A 125 9.57 -14.76 -15.91
C PHE A 125 8.27 -14.53 -15.13
N LYS A 126 7.29 -13.83 -15.71
CA LYS A 126 6.05 -13.49 -14.98
C LYS A 126 5.04 -14.63 -14.94
N GLU A 127 5.12 -15.58 -15.87
CA GLU A 127 4.16 -16.68 -15.97
C GLU A 127 4.09 -17.49 -14.68
N SER A 128 5.22 -17.76 -14.02
CA SER A 128 5.28 -18.48 -12.74
C SER A 128 4.51 -17.79 -11.61
N PHE A 129 4.38 -16.46 -11.65
CA PHE A 129 3.73 -15.66 -10.60
C PHE A 129 2.25 -15.38 -10.88
N LEU A 130 1.86 -15.31 -12.16
CA LEU A 130 0.54 -14.82 -12.57
C LEU A 130 -0.34 -15.88 -13.24
N SER A 131 0.22 -17.05 -13.57
CA SER A 131 -0.56 -18.18 -14.06
C SER A 131 -1.33 -18.86 -12.92
N LEU A 132 -2.51 -19.38 -13.27
CA LEU A 132 -3.29 -20.28 -12.41
C LEU A 132 -2.97 -21.72 -12.80
N ASP A 133 -3.05 -22.63 -11.84
CA ASP A 133 -2.76 -24.06 -11.99
C ASP A 133 -3.40 -24.66 -13.26
N GLU A 134 -2.72 -25.65 -13.85
CA GLU A 134 -3.10 -26.29 -15.12
C GLU A 134 -4.52 -26.91 -15.10
N ASP A 135 -5.05 -27.22 -13.92
CA ASP A 135 -6.35 -27.86 -13.71
C ASP A 135 -7.57 -26.95 -14.00
N GLU A 136 -7.36 -25.64 -14.22
CA GLU A 136 -8.42 -24.68 -14.54
C GLU A 136 -8.58 -24.45 -16.06
N ASN A 137 -9.83 -24.22 -16.48
CA ASN A 137 -10.22 -24.17 -17.89
C ASN A 137 -9.56 -22.95 -18.60
N PRO A 138 -8.76 -23.14 -19.68
CA PRO A 138 -7.98 -22.06 -20.31
C PRO A 138 -8.84 -20.91 -20.85
N ASP A 139 -10.10 -21.17 -21.21
CA ASP A 139 -11.04 -20.15 -21.68
C ASP A 139 -11.56 -19.21 -20.55
N GLU A 140 -11.29 -19.52 -19.28
CA GLU A 140 -11.63 -18.69 -18.10
C GLU A 140 -10.40 -17.98 -17.48
N LYS A 141 -9.20 -18.16 -18.04
CA LYS A 141 -7.94 -17.63 -17.49
C LYS A 141 -7.73 -16.16 -17.84
N ILE A 142 -8.36 -15.27 -17.07
CA ILE A 142 -8.08 -13.83 -17.15
C ILE A 142 -6.92 -13.51 -16.19
N GLN A 143 -5.75 -13.17 -16.72
CA GLN A 143 -4.62 -12.73 -15.90
C GLN A 143 -4.97 -11.44 -15.13
N PRO A 144 -4.45 -11.27 -13.90
CA PRO A 144 -4.69 -10.06 -13.14
C PRO A 144 -3.91 -8.86 -13.72
N GLU A 145 -4.51 -7.68 -13.66
CA GLU A 145 -3.86 -6.42 -14.02
C GLU A 145 -3.11 -5.84 -12.82
N MET A 146 -1.91 -5.30 -13.04
CA MET A 146 -1.13 -4.64 -12.00
C MET A 146 -1.23 -3.12 -12.11
N TYR A 147 -1.39 -2.46 -10.96
CA TYR A 147 -1.43 -1.01 -10.87
C TYR A 147 -0.53 -0.51 -9.76
N LEU A 148 0.10 0.64 -9.99
CA LEU A 148 1.05 1.24 -9.08
C LEU A 148 0.47 2.47 -8.37
N THR A 149 0.65 2.54 -7.05
CA THR A 149 0.20 3.68 -6.23
C THR A 149 1.25 4.19 -5.26
N HIS A 150 1.01 5.37 -4.70
CA HIS A 150 1.61 5.75 -3.42
C HIS A 150 0.63 6.61 -2.59
N PRO A 151 0.72 6.57 -1.25
CA PRO A 151 -0.20 7.31 -0.37
C PRO A 151 0.17 8.79 -0.19
N GLY A 152 1.33 9.19 -0.71
CA GLY A 152 1.96 10.46 -0.36
C GLY A 152 2.52 10.41 1.06
N ILE A 153 2.54 11.54 1.75
CA ILE A 153 3.02 11.70 3.13
C ILE A 153 1.83 11.73 4.07
N VAL A 154 1.67 10.63 4.80
CA VAL A 154 0.64 10.43 5.82
C VAL A 154 1.27 10.57 7.22
N ALA A 155 0.56 11.24 8.13
CA ALA A 155 0.94 11.35 9.52
C ALA A 155 0.56 10.08 10.32
N ASN A 156 1.33 9.01 10.12
CA ASN A 156 1.14 7.74 10.83
C ASN A 156 2.15 7.53 11.96
N ASP A 157 1.74 6.80 12.99
CA ASP A 157 2.55 6.45 14.15
C ASP A 157 3.44 5.21 13.89
N PHE A 158 4.06 5.10 12.71
CA PHE A 158 4.89 3.94 12.34
C PHE A 158 6.03 3.68 13.33
N PHE A 159 6.51 4.75 13.97
CA PHE A 159 7.49 4.66 15.05
C PHE A 159 6.92 5.33 16.31
N PRO A 160 7.16 4.74 17.49
CA PRO A 160 6.75 5.33 18.76
C PRO A 160 7.58 6.60 19.02
N VAL A 161 7.09 7.73 18.54
CA VAL A 161 7.68 9.05 18.79
C VAL A 161 6.95 9.76 19.93
N PRO A 162 7.65 10.56 20.76
CA PRO A 162 6.99 11.40 21.74
C PRO A 162 5.89 12.25 21.11
N TRP A 163 4.75 12.37 21.80
CA TRP A 163 3.54 13.01 21.27
C TRP A 163 3.78 14.41 20.67
N TYR A 164 4.71 15.20 21.24
CA TYR A 164 5.02 16.55 20.75
C TYR A 164 5.76 16.56 19.41
N LEU A 165 6.59 15.55 19.11
CA LEU A 165 7.22 15.41 17.78
C LEU A 165 6.16 15.04 16.74
N MET A 166 5.18 14.21 17.10
CA MET A 166 4.04 13.92 16.23
C MET A 166 3.22 15.18 15.94
N TRP A 167 3.00 16.06 16.93
CA TRP A 167 2.36 17.37 16.68
C TRP A 167 3.19 18.26 15.75
N ALA A 168 4.50 18.34 15.95
CA ALA A 168 5.38 19.12 15.09
C ALA A 168 5.38 18.57 13.65
N TYR A 169 5.41 17.25 13.48
CA TYR A 169 5.33 16.58 12.19
C TYR A 169 3.99 16.85 11.48
N ARG A 170 2.86 16.71 12.18
CA ARG A 170 1.53 17.06 11.64
C ARG A 170 1.47 18.53 11.22
N LEU A 171 2.04 19.44 12.01
CA LEU A 171 2.12 20.85 11.66
C LEU A 171 2.96 21.06 10.40
N ALA A 172 4.12 20.40 10.29
CA ALA A 172 4.98 20.47 9.11
C ALA A 172 4.24 20.01 7.85
N ILE A 173 3.49 18.90 7.91
CA ILE A 173 2.68 18.41 6.78
C ILE A 173 1.62 19.44 6.36
N VAL A 174 0.91 20.04 7.34
CA VAL A 174 -0.09 21.09 7.06
C VAL A 174 0.54 22.30 6.38
N VAL A 175 1.70 22.75 6.87
CA VAL A 175 2.44 23.89 6.29
C VAL A 175 2.91 23.57 4.88
N SER A 176 3.54 22.41 4.65
CA SER A 176 3.99 21.98 3.32
C SER A 176 2.85 21.98 2.29
N ARG A 177 1.66 21.55 2.70
CA ARG A 177 0.48 21.59 1.84
C ARG A 177 -0.02 23.00 1.54
N TRP A 178 0.01 23.90 2.52
CA TRP A 178 -0.33 25.32 2.29
C TRP A 178 0.67 26.02 1.37
N LEU A 179 1.93 25.56 1.38
CA LEU A 179 2.97 25.97 0.44
C LEU A 179 2.83 25.30 -0.95
N GLY A 180 1.75 24.55 -1.18
CA GLY A 180 1.41 24.00 -2.50
C GLY A 180 1.85 22.58 -2.75
N SER A 181 2.39 21.86 -1.76
CA SER A 181 2.76 20.45 -1.96
C SER A 181 1.52 19.56 -2.10
N PRO A 182 1.38 18.81 -3.20
CA PRO A 182 0.26 17.90 -3.40
C PRO A 182 0.38 16.63 -2.56
N TRP A 183 1.59 16.21 -2.21
CA TRP A 183 1.82 14.87 -1.65
C TRP A 183 1.53 14.76 -0.15
N HIS A 184 1.27 15.88 0.54
CA HIS A 184 1.04 15.91 1.97
C HIS A 184 -0.45 15.66 2.30
N THR A 185 -0.81 14.37 2.37
CA THR A 185 -2.20 13.89 2.51
C THR A 185 -2.74 13.93 3.94
N ILE A 186 -1.85 14.08 4.95
CA ILE A 186 -2.13 14.16 6.39
C ILE A 186 -2.63 12.84 7.00
N ASP A 187 -3.72 12.27 6.51
CA ASP A 187 -4.37 11.12 7.13
C ASP A 187 -4.49 9.93 6.19
N SER A 188 -4.64 8.73 6.76
CA SER A 188 -4.72 7.48 6.00
C SER A 188 -5.94 7.41 5.09
N TYR A 189 -7.03 8.11 5.42
CA TYR A 189 -8.22 8.13 4.56
C TYR A 189 -7.92 8.84 3.24
N THR A 190 -7.26 9.99 3.32
CA THR A 190 -6.81 10.74 2.14
C THR A 190 -5.66 10.03 1.43
N GLY A 191 -4.74 9.42 2.18
CA GLY A 191 -3.64 8.61 1.64
C GLY A 191 -4.10 7.34 0.92
N ALA A 192 -5.28 6.80 1.23
CA ALA A 192 -5.84 5.64 0.55
C ALA A 192 -6.56 5.97 -0.77
N ARG A 193 -6.64 7.25 -1.16
CA ARG A 193 -7.47 7.71 -2.28
C ARG A 193 -7.11 7.08 -3.63
N SER A 194 -5.83 7.01 -4.00
CA SER A 194 -5.40 6.42 -5.28
C SER A 194 -5.64 4.91 -5.34
N ALA A 195 -5.29 4.19 -4.27
CA ALA A 195 -5.55 2.75 -4.18
C ALA A 195 -7.05 2.42 -4.20
N ALA A 196 -7.87 3.18 -3.46
CA ALA A 196 -9.33 3.01 -3.47
C ALA A 196 -9.93 3.33 -4.84
N TRP A 197 -9.37 4.30 -5.56
CA TRP A 197 -9.80 4.61 -6.93
C TRP A 197 -9.50 3.46 -7.88
N LEU A 198 -8.26 2.97 -7.95
CA LEU A 198 -7.90 1.82 -8.79
C LEU A 198 -8.69 0.55 -8.43
N ALA A 199 -9.04 0.35 -7.17
CA ALA A 199 -9.84 -0.79 -6.74
C ALA A 199 -11.31 -0.70 -7.18
N LEU A 200 -11.87 0.51 -7.33
CA LEU A 200 -13.31 0.73 -7.53
C LEU A 200 -13.67 1.23 -8.94
N GLN A 201 -12.72 1.75 -9.70
CA GLN A 201 -12.96 2.31 -11.02
C GLN A 201 -13.35 1.22 -12.04
N GLY A 202 -14.17 1.55 -13.05
CA GLY A 202 -14.50 0.62 -14.13
C GLY A 202 -13.25 0.26 -14.95
N GLN A 203 -13.17 -0.97 -15.47
CA GLN A 203 -12.01 -1.42 -16.24
C GLN A 203 -11.79 -0.55 -17.50
N GLU A 204 -12.86 -0.27 -18.25
CA GLU A 204 -12.84 0.62 -19.42
C GLU A 204 -12.20 2.00 -19.13
N GLU A 205 -12.53 2.60 -17.98
CA GLU A 205 -11.97 3.91 -17.58
C GLU A 205 -10.50 3.82 -17.15
N LEU A 206 -10.03 2.65 -16.69
CA LEU A 206 -8.62 2.40 -16.37
C LEU A 206 -7.82 2.15 -17.65
N ASP A 207 -8.38 1.38 -18.58
CA ASP A 207 -7.79 1.09 -19.89
C ASP A 207 -7.64 2.37 -20.72
N ASP A 208 -8.70 3.20 -20.77
CA ASP A 208 -8.70 4.52 -21.41
C ASP A 208 -7.63 5.45 -20.81
N ALA A 209 -7.33 5.28 -19.53
CA ALA A 209 -6.32 6.07 -18.83
C ALA A 209 -4.90 5.49 -18.92
N GLU A 210 -4.74 4.30 -19.54
CA GLU A 210 -3.53 3.46 -19.50
C GLU A 210 -2.99 3.36 -18.06
N ALA A 211 -3.87 3.01 -17.12
CA ALA A 211 -3.62 3.14 -15.70
C ALA A 211 -2.52 2.20 -15.17
N ASP A 212 -2.27 1.08 -15.84
CA ASP A 212 -1.21 0.10 -15.58
C ASP A 212 0.20 0.69 -15.80
N ARG A 213 0.33 1.65 -16.72
CA ARG A 213 1.62 2.31 -17.03
C ARG A 213 1.93 3.51 -16.14
N VAL A 214 1.08 3.81 -15.17
CA VAL A 214 1.11 5.08 -14.42
C VAL A 214 1.25 4.82 -12.93
N LYS A 215 2.13 5.58 -12.28
CA LYS A 215 2.19 5.66 -10.83
C LYS A 215 1.16 6.67 -10.31
N TRP A 216 0.13 6.18 -9.61
CA TRP A 216 -0.97 7.01 -9.10
C TRP A 216 -0.79 7.42 -7.64
N GLY A 217 -0.61 8.72 -7.43
CA GLY A 217 -0.48 9.33 -6.11
C GLY A 217 -1.79 9.78 -5.50
N SER A 218 -1.99 9.46 -4.23
CA SER A 218 -2.93 10.19 -3.38
C SER A 218 -2.39 11.60 -3.14
N ALA A 219 -3.18 12.60 -3.51
CA ALA A 219 -2.80 14.00 -3.42
C ALA A 219 -3.83 14.81 -2.63
N SER A 220 -3.40 15.95 -2.10
CA SER A 220 -4.21 16.88 -1.32
C SER A 220 -4.03 18.31 -1.77
N GLY A 221 -5.14 19.00 -2.05
CA GLY A 221 -5.14 20.45 -2.25
C GLY A 221 -5.01 21.23 -0.94
N GLY A 222 -4.77 22.54 -1.02
CA GLY A 222 -4.64 23.40 0.17
C GLY A 222 -5.82 23.37 1.16
N ARG A 223 -7.01 22.95 0.71
CA ARG A 223 -8.23 22.77 1.52
C ARG A 223 -8.48 21.31 1.97
N LEU A 224 -7.46 20.44 1.91
CA LEU A 224 -7.57 19.00 2.23
C LEU A 224 -8.59 18.26 1.34
N GLN A 225 -8.75 18.69 0.09
CA GLN A 225 -9.50 17.89 -0.89
C GLN A 225 -8.66 16.67 -1.29
N ALA A 226 -9.21 15.46 -1.15
CA ALA A 226 -8.57 14.24 -1.59
C ALA A 226 -8.63 14.14 -3.12
N LEU A 227 -7.47 14.01 -3.75
CA LEU A 227 -7.27 13.99 -5.19
C LEU A 227 -6.44 12.77 -5.59
N ILE A 228 -6.49 12.45 -6.87
CA ILE A 228 -5.66 11.42 -7.51
C ILE A 228 -4.84 12.14 -8.56
N LYS A 229 -3.55 11.84 -8.61
CA LYS A 229 -2.61 12.56 -9.47
C LYS A 229 -1.56 11.59 -10.00
N LYS A 230 -1.19 11.72 -11.27
CA LYS A 230 -0.04 10.99 -11.83
C LYS A 230 1.25 11.46 -11.14
N THR A 231 2.19 10.55 -10.98
CA THR A 231 3.51 10.81 -10.39
C THR A 231 4.56 10.33 -11.35
N GLU A 232 5.54 11.18 -11.62
CA GLU A 232 6.68 10.84 -12.47
C GLU A 232 7.55 9.79 -11.78
N VAL A 233 7.99 8.81 -12.56
CA VAL A 233 8.95 7.79 -12.14
C VAL A 233 10.24 8.01 -12.92
N GLU A 234 11.36 8.18 -12.24
CA GLU A 234 12.66 8.41 -12.89
C GLU A 234 13.01 7.27 -13.86
N GLY A 235 13.46 7.62 -15.07
CA GLY A 235 13.71 6.67 -16.16
C GLY A 235 12.47 6.31 -16.98
N TRP A 236 11.30 6.21 -16.34
CA TRP A 236 10.02 5.83 -16.95
C TRP A 236 9.16 7.01 -17.42
N GLY A 237 9.24 8.15 -16.74
CA GLY A 237 8.36 9.30 -16.95
C GLY A 237 6.98 9.12 -16.32
N TRP A 238 5.94 9.63 -17.00
CA TRP A 238 4.57 9.63 -16.48
C TRP A 238 3.75 8.41 -16.92
N THR A 239 4.05 7.86 -18.10
CA THR A 239 3.28 6.79 -18.77
C THR A 239 4.17 5.76 -19.50
N GLY A 240 5.49 5.83 -19.32
CA GLY A 240 6.43 4.94 -20.04
C GLY A 240 6.58 5.28 -21.51
N ARG A 241 6.48 6.56 -21.87
CA ARG A 241 6.69 7.08 -23.22
C ARG A 241 7.46 8.39 -23.14
N VAL A 242 8.23 8.70 -24.19
CA VAL A 242 8.87 10.01 -24.32
C VAL A 242 7.78 11.06 -24.50
N GLU A 243 7.83 12.10 -23.68
CA GLU A 243 6.86 13.19 -23.73
C GLU A 243 6.97 13.94 -25.07
N GLY A 244 5.82 14.12 -25.72
CA GLY A 244 5.70 14.81 -27.00
C GLY A 244 4.77 16.02 -26.93
N PRO A 245 4.56 16.73 -28.05
CA PRO A 245 3.70 17.92 -28.12
C PRO A 245 2.27 17.69 -27.62
N ASP A 246 1.75 16.47 -27.81
CA ASP A 246 0.41 16.09 -27.37
C ASP A 246 0.26 16.06 -25.85
N ALA A 247 1.35 15.79 -25.13
CA ALA A 247 1.32 15.76 -23.69
C ALA A 247 1.23 17.17 -23.09
N ASP A 248 1.91 18.14 -23.71
CA ASP A 248 1.77 19.55 -23.35
C ASP A 248 0.34 20.05 -23.59
N ALA A 249 -0.27 19.63 -24.70
CA ALA A 249 -1.68 19.92 -24.99
C ALA A 249 -2.63 19.29 -23.96
N ALA A 250 -2.37 18.06 -23.51
CA ALA A 250 -3.14 17.40 -22.46
C ALA A 250 -3.04 18.09 -21.09
N GLU A 251 -1.99 18.90 -20.88
CA GLU A 251 -1.82 19.70 -19.66
C GLU A 251 -2.51 21.08 -19.75
N GLU A 252 -2.93 21.51 -20.95
CA GLU A 252 -3.68 22.75 -21.13
C GLU A 252 -5.01 22.71 -20.34
N GLY A 253 -5.23 23.72 -19.51
CA GLY A 253 -6.43 23.81 -18.66
C GLY A 253 -6.32 23.08 -17.32
N ILE A 254 -5.28 22.27 -17.08
CA ILE A 254 -5.02 21.72 -15.76
C ILE A 254 -4.52 22.83 -14.82
N VAL A 255 -5.19 22.98 -13.67
CA VAL A 255 -4.92 24.05 -12.70
C VAL A 255 -4.57 23.52 -11.32
N GLY A 256 -3.81 24.33 -10.57
CA GLY A 256 -3.47 24.06 -9.18
C GLY A 256 -2.58 22.83 -9.01
N VAL A 257 -2.87 22.06 -7.96
CA VAL A 257 -2.04 20.92 -7.53
C VAL A 257 -2.01 19.75 -8.52
N LEU A 258 -2.91 19.71 -9.51
CA LEU A 258 -2.97 18.64 -10.49
C LEU A 258 -1.96 18.80 -11.64
N ARG A 259 -1.42 20.01 -11.88
CA ARG A 259 -0.38 20.26 -12.91
C ARG A 259 0.84 19.36 -12.71
N ARG A 260 1.39 18.77 -13.77
CA ARG A 260 2.52 17.84 -13.69
C ARG A 260 3.73 18.47 -13.01
N SER A 261 4.00 19.74 -13.32
CA SER A 261 5.04 20.55 -12.68
C SER A 261 4.90 20.70 -11.15
N VAL A 262 3.70 20.58 -10.59
CA VAL A 262 3.46 20.72 -9.14
C VAL A 262 3.61 19.36 -8.46
N GLY A 263 4.58 19.28 -7.55
CA GLY A 263 4.95 18.03 -6.87
C GLY A 263 6.00 17.21 -7.63
N ARG A 264 6.41 17.64 -8.83
CA ARG A 264 7.55 17.06 -9.53
C ARG A 264 8.84 17.25 -8.73
N ARG A 265 9.73 16.25 -8.71
CA ARG A 265 11.06 16.40 -8.12
C ARG A 265 11.83 17.48 -8.89
N ARG A 266 12.64 18.28 -8.21
CA ARG A 266 13.27 19.49 -8.80
C ARG A 266 14.36 19.18 -9.82
N ASP A 267 14.99 18.04 -9.67
CA ASP A 267 16.09 17.49 -10.44
C ASP A 267 15.64 16.30 -11.31
N ALA A 268 14.32 16.07 -11.42
CA ALA A 268 13.80 15.10 -12.37
C ALA A 268 14.14 15.55 -13.80
N ALA A 269 14.77 14.65 -14.56
CA ALA A 269 14.99 14.83 -15.99
C ALA A 269 13.79 14.28 -16.75
N ASP A 270 13.44 14.91 -17.87
CA ASP A 270 12.43 14.38 -18.77
C ASP A 270 12.89 13.03 -19.34
N PRO A 271 11.98 12.05 -19.47
CA PRO A 271 12.32 10.71 -19.95
C PRO A 271 12.85 10.76 -21.39
N THR A 272 13.94 10.05 -21.65
CA THR A 272 14.49 9.86 -22.99
C THR A 272 14.23 8.43 -23.45
N ALA A 273 14.36 8.16 -24.76
CA ALA A 273 14.26 6.79 -25.27
C ALA A 273 15.33 5.86 -24.64
N GLU A 274 16.52 6.41 -24.34
CA GLU A 274 17.59 5.68 -23.66
C GLU A 274 17.23 5.39 -22.20
N SER A 275 16.67 6.36 -21.46
CA SER A 275 16.28 6.13 -20.07
C SER A 275 15.12 5.14 -19.93
N LEU A 276 14.23 5.11 -20.92
CA LEU A 276 13.16 4.12 -21.01
C LEU A 276 13.74 2.73 -21.25
N ALA A 277 14.62 2.58 -22.25
CA ALA A 277 15.26 1.30 -22.54
C ALA A 277 16.04 0.77 -21.32
N GLU A 278 16.77 1.63 -20.61
CA GLU A 278 17.45 1.26 -19.36
C GLU A 278 16.46 0.83 -18.26
N PHE A 279 15.31 1.50 -18.14
CA PHE A 279 14.27 1.11 -17.19
C PHE A 279 13.68 -0.27 -17.55
N GLU A 280 13.46 -0.54 -18.83
CA GLU A 280 12.95 -1.83 -19.32
C GLU A 280 13.96 -2.97 -19.10
N GLU A 281 15.25 -2.72 -19.34
CA GLU A 281 16.36 -3.66 -19.07
C GLU A 281 16.42 -4.01 -17.58
N VAL A 282 16.47 -3.00 -16.70
CA VAL A 282 16.46 -3.24 -15.25
C VAL A 282 15.18 -3.93 -14.79
N GLY A 283 14.04 -3.64 -15.44
CA GLY A 283 12.78 -4.33 -15.19
C GLY A 283 12.87 -5.82 -15.50
N ALA A 284 13.45 -6.19 -16.63
CA ALA A 284 13.68 -7.59 -17.00
C ALA A 284 14.60 -8.30 -16.00
N ASP A 285 15.74 -7.68 -15.66
CA ASP A 285 16.69 -8.21 -14.67
C ASP A 285 16.04 -8.42 -13.29
N VAL A 286 15.13 -7.52 -12.90
CA VAL A 286 14.37 -7.64 -11.65
C VAL A 286 13.48 -8.88 -11.68
N TRP A 287 12.77 -9.12 -12.78
CA TRP A 287 11.87 -10.27 -12.88
C TRP A 287 12.63 -11.59 -12.94
N GLU A 288 13.76 -11.64 -13.66
CA GLU A 288 14.66 -12.80 -13.65
C GLU A 288 15.14 -13.13 -12.24
N GLN A 289 15.66 -12.14 -11.51
CA GLN A 289 16.13 -12.34 -10.13
C GLN A 289 15.00 -12.70 -9.16
N LEU A 290 13.78 -12.21 -9.36
CA LEU A 290 12.63 -12.61 -8.54
C LEU A 290 12.29 -14.08 -8.76
N GLU A 291 12.39 -14.57 -9.98
CA GLU A 291 12.17 -15.98 -10.30
C GLU A 291 13.28 -16.86 -9.70
N GLU A 292 14.55 -16.47 -9.84
CA GLU A 292 15.66 -17.18 -9.19
C GLU A 292 15.48 -17.25 -7.65
N LEU A 293 15.06 -16.15 -7.03
CA LEU A 293 14.77 -16.11 -5.59
C LEU A 293 13.57 -16.98 -5.23
N ARG A 294 12.52 -17.02 -6.06
CA ARG A 294 11.35 -17.89 -5.83
C ARG A 294 11.80 -19.35 -5.75
N GLU A 295 12.59 -19.80 -6.73
CA GLU A 295 13.12 -21.16 -6.77
C GLU A 295 14.02 -21.47 -5.55
N GLU A 296 14.94 -20.56 -5.21
CA GLU A 296 15.81 -20.72 -4.03
C GLU A 296 14.98 -20.87 -2.74
N TRP A 297 13.97 -20.02 -2.56
CA TRP A 297 13.12 -20.08 -1.36
C TRP A 297 12.22 -21.31 -1.35
N GLU A 298 11.74 -21.79 -2.49
CA GLU A 298 10.98 -23.04 -2.57
C GLU A 298 11.83 -24.25 -2.18
N GLU A 299 13.09 -24.30 -2.60
CA GLU A 299 14.06 -25.31 -2.17
C GLU A 299 14.30 -25.23 -0.66
N ILE A 300 14.57 -24.04 -0.12
CA ILE A 300 14.83 -23.83 1.31
C ILE A 300 13.61 -24.20 2.18
N LEU A 301 12.39 -23.89 1.70
CA LEU A 301 11.16 -24.13 2.43
C LEU A 301 10.59 -25.55 2.22
N GLU A 302 11.20 -26.35 1.34
CA GLU A 302 10.76 -27.71 0.98
C GLU A 302 9.31 -27.73 0.44
N ILE A 303 8.95 -26.76 -0.40
CA ILE A 303 7.58 -26.61 -0.96
C ILE A 303 7.48 -27.13 -2.41
N SER A 304 8.61 -27.48 -3.06
CA SER A 304 8.64 -28.06 -4.43
C SER A 304 8.38 -29.57 -4.46
#